data_AF-A0A8S2SGV5-F1
#
_entry.id   AF-A0A8S2SGV5-F1
#
_cell.length_a   1.000
_cell.length_b   1.000
_cell.length_c   1.000
_cell.angle_alpha   90.00
_cell.angle_beta   90.00
_cell.angle_gamma   90.00
#
_symmetry.space_group_name_H-M   'P 1'
#
loop_
_entity.id
_entity.type
_entity.pdbx_description
1 polymer ?
#
loop_
_entity_poly.entity_id
_entity_poly.type
_entity_poly.pdbx_seq_one_letter_code
_entity_poly.pdbx_strand_id
1 'polypeptide(L)' 'MRIDTPASKIIRLAADKLGLRADQPDDLKLCEVRSTGERILYKESDLSISYGLSLNGRLFLAPADHLDA' A
#
# COMPACT_ATOMS: atom_id res chain seq x y z
N MET A 1 12.88 -1.56 6.02
CA MET A 1 11.52 -1.41 6.59
C MET A 1 11.41 -2.39 7.75
N ARG A 2 10.87 -2.00 8.90
CA ARG A 2 10.75 -2.91 10.04
C ARG A 2 9.41 -3.66 9.99
N ILE A 3 9.32 -4.82 10.61
CA ILE A 3 8.09 -5.63 10.65
C ILE A 3 6.92 -4.91 11.32
N ASP A 4 7.22 -4.04 12.29
CA ASP A 4 6.27 -3.20 13.02
C ASP A 4 5.91 -1.90 12.29
N THR A 5 6.36 -1.72 11.04
CA THR A 5 6.04 -0.51 10.27
C THR A 5 4.59 -0.60 9.78
N PRO A 6 3.71 0.34 10.20
CA PRO A 6 2.32 0.34 9.76
C PRO A 6 2.19 0.78 8.31
N ALA A 7 1.14 0.30 7.64
CA ALA A 7 0.84 0.65 6.26
C ALA A 7 0.77 2.17 6.03
N SER A 8 0.20 2.94 6.96
CA SER A 8 0.16 4.41 6.91
C SER A 8 1.53 5.06 6.72
N LYS A 9 2.56 4.51 7.38
CA LYS A 9 3.94 5.00 7.24
C LYS A 9 4.53 4.67 5.88
N ILE A 10 4.18 3.52 5.31
CA ILE A 10 4.59 3.13 3.94
C ILE A 10 3.94 4.06 2.92
N ILE A 11 2.62 4.29 3.05
CA ILE A 11 1.84 5.18 2.20
C ILE A 11 2.46 6.57 2.19
N ARG A 12 2.72 7.15 3.37
CA ARG A 12 3.33 8.49 3.49
C ARG A 12 4.72 8.55 2.84
N LEU A 13 5.60 7.60 3.14
CA LEU A 13 6.94 7.56 2.56
C LEU A 13 6.93 7.37 1.04
N ALA A 14 5.98 6.60 0.52
CA ALA A 14 5.84 6.40 -0.91
C ALA A 14 5.26 7.64 -1.60
N ALA A 15 4.26 8.28 -0.98
CA ALA A 15 3.70 9.55 -1.46
C ALA A 15 4.77 10.65 -1.53
N ASP A 16 5.56 10.81 -0.45
CA ASP A 16 6.67 11.77 -0.38
C ASP A 16 7.69 11.55 -1.53
N LYS A 17 8.02 10.28 -1.81
CA LYS A 17 8.95 9.91 -2.90
C LYS A 17 8.38 10.14 -4.30
N LEU A 18 7.08 10.00 -4.46
CA LEU A 18 6.39 10.18 -5.73
C LEU A 18 5.98 11.64 -5.98
N GLY A 19 6.26 12.54 -5.03
CA GLY A 19 5.78 13.93 -5.08
C GLY A 19 4.26 14.04 -5.02
N LEU A 20 3.59 12.99 -4.53
CA LEU A 20 2.16 13.00 -4.31
C LEU A 20 1.87 13.78 -3.02
N ARG A 21 0.77 14.51 -3.02
CA ARG A 21 0.30 15.29 -1.89
C ARG A 21 0.00 14.39 -0.68
N ALA A 22 0.98 14.29 0.24
CA ALA A 22 0.87 13.52 1.47
C ALA A 22 -0.09 14.14 2.51
N ASP A 23 -0.66 15.31 2.21
CA ASP A 23 -1.69 16.02 2.96
C ASP A 23 -3.11 15.49 2.72
N GLN A 24 -3.32 14.63 1.72
CA GLN A 24 -4.53 13.81 1.54
C GLN A 24 -4.18 12.32 1.51
N PRO A 25 -3.67 11.76 2.63
CA PRO A 25 -3.36 10.34 2.71
C PRO A 25 -4.61 9.46 2.61
N ASP A 26 -5.79 10.02 2.92
CA ASP A 26 -7.08 9.33 2.81
C ASP A 26 -7.39 8.85 1.38
N ASP A 27 -6.86 9.56 0.37
CA ASP A 27 -7.09 9.26 -1.03
C ASP A 27 -6.18 8.14 -1.52
N LEU A 28 -5.01 7.94 -0.90
CA LEU A 28 -4.04 6.92 -1.31
C LEU A 28 -4.25 5.63 -0.54
N LYS A 29 -4.31 4.53 -1.28
CA LYS A 29 -4.53 3.18 -0.76
C LYS A 29 -3.36 2.28 -1.13
N LEU A 30 -2.94 1.46 -0.17
CA LEU A 30 -1.90 0.45 -0.36
C LEU A 30 -2.56 -0.90 -0.58
N CYS A 31 -2.22 -1.59 -1.66
CA CYS A 31 -2.69 -2.94 -1.91
C CYS A 31 -1.58 -3.89 -2.33
N GLU A 32 -1.75 -5.17 -2.04
CA GLU A 32 -1.03 -6.25 -2.68
C GLU A 32 -1.80 -6.68 -3.93
N VAL A 33 -1.11 -6.82 -5.04
CA VAL A 33 -1.60 -7.54 -6.22
C VAL A 33 -0.85 -8.86 -6.31
N ARG A 34 -1.58 -9.97 -6.19
CA ARG A 34 -1.04 -11.32 -6.30
C ARG A 34 -0.86 -11.71 -7.76
N SER A 35 -0.02 -12.71 -8.03
CA SER A 35 0.14 -13.27 -9.39
C SER A 35 -1.15 -13.90 -9.96
N THR A 36 -2.13 -14.18 -9.11
CA THR A 36 -3.48 -14.64 -9.51
C THR A 36 -4.38 -13.50 -10.01
N GLY A 37 -3.97 -12.24 -9.85
CA GLY A 37 -4.79 -11.06 -10.14
C GLY A 37 -5.63 -10.57 -8.95
N GLU A 38 -5.63 -11.31 -7.83
CA GLU A 38 -6.31 -10.88 -6.60
C GLU A 38 -5.67 -9.61 -6.03
N ARG A 39 -6.51 -8.62 -5.69
CA ARG A 39 -6.11 -7.36 -5.07
C ARG A 39 -6.52 -7.39 -3.60
N ILE A 40 -5.55 -7.20 -2.69
CA ILE A 40 -5.78 -7.16 -1.24
C ILE A 40 -5.46 -5.77 -0.73
N LEU A 41 -6.46 -5.09 -0.20
CA LEU A 41 -6.32 -3.76 0.36
C LEU A 41 -5.80 -3.85 1.80
N TYR A 42 -4.72 -3.10 2.10
CA TYR A 42 -4.24 -2.95 3.47
C TYR A 42 -4.90 -1.75 4.15
N LYS A 43 -5.26 -1.92 5.41
CA LYS A 43 -5.68 -0.84 6.31
C LYS A 43 -4.46 -0.11 6.83
N GLU A 44 -4.62 1.16 7.18
CA GLU A 44 -3.53 2.01 7.71
C GLU A 44 -2.85 1.44 8.96
N SER A 45 -3.59 0.69 9.77
CA SER A 45 -3.11 0.04 10.99
C SER A 45 -2.42 -1.31 10.74
N ASP A 46 -2.47 -1.84 9.52
CA ASP A 46 -1.92 -3.16 9.23
C ASP A 46 -0.39 -3.13 9.36
N LEU A 47 0.14 -4.18 9.99
CA LEU A 47 1.56 -4.39 10.24
C LEU A 47 2.08 -5.55 9.40
N SER A 48 3.39 -5.80 9.44
CA SER A 48 4.03 -6.94 8.77
C SER A 48 3.84 -6.97 7.25
N ILE A 49 3.58 -5.81 6.63
CA ILE A 49 3.22 -5.70 5.21
C ILE A 49 4.25 -6.37 4.30
N SER A 50 5.54 -6.10 4.51
CA SER A 50 6.62 -6.67 3.70
C SER A 50 6.83 -8.18 3.89
N TYR A 51 6.33 -8.75 5.00
CA TYR A 51 6.46 -10.18 5.31
C TYR A 51 5.20 -10.99 4.99
N GLY A 52 4.04 -10.33 4.88
CA GLY A 52 2.76 -10.95 4.56
C GLY A 52 2.49 -11.09 3.06
N LEU A 53 3.38 -10.60 2.20
CA LEU A 53 3.24 -10.71 0.75
C LEU A 53 3.29 -12.16 0.29
N SER A 54 2.45 -12.49 -0.69
CA SER A 54 2.61 -13.72 -1.47
C SER A 54 3.96 -13.74 -2.19
N LEU A 55 4.46 -14.94 -2.51
CA LEU A 55 5.80 -15.12 -3.08
C LEU A 55 6.09 -14.23 -4.30
N ASN A 56 5.06 -13.98 -5.13
CA ASN A 56 5.14 -13.11 -6.31
C ASN A 56 4.25 -11.87 -6.18
N GLY A 57 3.76 -11.59 -4.97
CA GLY A 57 2.93 -10.43 -4.68
C GLY A 57 3.71 -9.14 -4.84
N ARG A 58 3.06 -8.11 -5.37
CA ARG A 58 3.65 -6.78 -5.52
C ARG A 58 2.80 -5.77 -4.78
N LEU A 59 3.46 -4.80 -4.15
CA LEU A 59 2.79 -3.67 -3.52
C LEU A 59 2.51 -2.57 -4.54
N PHE A 60 1.30 -2.05 -4.49
CA PHE A 60 0.85 -0.92 -5.29
C PHE A 60 0.30 0.17 -4.37
N LEU A 61 0.56 1.42 -4.76
CA LEU A 61 -0.02 2.61 -4.17
C LEU A 61 -0.85 3.30 -5.25
N ALA A 62 -2.14 3.48 -5.01
CA ALA A 62 -3.05 4.08 -5.98
C ALA A 62 -4.11 4.92 -5.25
N PRO A 63 -4.71 5.91 -5.93
CA PRO A 63 -5.90 6.56 -5.40
C PRO A 63 -7.05 5.56 -5.26
N ALA A 64 -7.95 5.75 -4.28
CA ALA A 64 -9.09 4.86 -4.03
C ALA A 64 -9.93 4.61 -5.29
N ASP A 65 -10.14 5.65 -6.10
CA ASP A 65 -10.95 5.59 -7.32
C ASP A 65 -10.33 4.72 -8.44
N HIS A 66 -9.03 4.41 -8.35
CA HIS A 66 -8.30 3.64 -9.37
C HIS A 66 -8.13 2.16 -9.00
N LEU A 67 -8.63 1.72 -7.85
CA LEU A 67 -8.44 0.35 -7.36
C LEU A 67 -9.33 -0.70 -8.03
N ASP A 68 -10.39 -0.29 -8.74
CA ASP A 68 -11.34 -1.19 -9.44
C ASP A 68 -11.26 -1.08 -10.97
N ALA A 69 -10.36 -0.24 -11.50
CA ALA A 69 -10.13 -0.09 -12.93
C ALA A 69 -9.32 -1.25 -13.54
#